data_AF-A0A0D6AW19-F1
#
_entry.id   AF-A0A0D6AW19-F1
#
_cell.length_a   1.000
_cell.length_b   1.000
_cell.length_c   1.000
_cell.angle_alpha   90.00
_cell.angle_beta   90.00
_cell.angle_gamma   90.00
#
_symmetry.space_group_name_H-M   'P 1'
#
loop_
_entity.id
_entity.type
_entity.pdbx_description
1 polymer ?
#
loop_
_entity_poly.entity_id
_entity_poly.type
_entity_poly.pdbx_seq_one_letter_code
_entity_poly.pdbx_strand_id
1 'polypeptide(L)'
;MKIRENLTYRQWQKRNSSIFNQLTKSEQKELREKGYRNIGWNKVQQSWLILQELKSKVVNLFDHKLAKGDLIGAIDLAIIDSENTSKIAKQTLKTLTENEAKLTKLAEETLAKYQLL
;
A
#
# COMPACT_ATOMS: atom_id res chain seq x y z
N MET A 1 -24.87 -14.53 12.62
CA MET A 1 -24.38 -13.27 12.02
C MET A 1 -23.44 -13.64 10.87
N LYS A 2 -23.72 -13.26 9.61
CA LYS A 2 -22.83 -13.65 8.49
C LYS A 2 -21.53 -12.82 8.57
N ILE A 3 -20.40 -13.52 8.68
CA ILE A 3 -19.05 -12.94 8.61
C ILE A 3 -18.51 -13.29 7.22
N ARG A 4 -18.02 -12.29 6.47
CA ARG A 4 -17.26 -12.52 5.23
C ARG A 4 -16.02 -11.64 5.25
N GLU A 5 -14.89 -12.20 4.83
CA GLU A 5 -13.58 -11.52 4.88
C GLU A 5 -13.26 -11.00 6.28
N ASN A 6 -13.57 -11.79 7.32
CA ASN A 6 -13.36 -11.42 8.73
C ASN A 6 -14.10 -10.13 9.18
N LEU A 7 -15.06 -9.65 8.40
CA LEU A 7 -15.84 -8.46 8.70
C LEU A 7 -17.34 -8.79 8.76
N THR A 8 -18.01 -8.16 9.71
CA THR A 8 -19.45 -8.15 9.85
C THR A 8 -20.09 -7.11 8.93
N TYR A 9 -21.41 -7.21 8.75
CA TYR A 9 -22.19 -6.29 7.92
C TYR A 9 -21.96 -4.83 8.29
N ARG A 10 -22.03 -4.54 9.60
CA ARG A 10 -21.85 -3.20 10.13
C ARG A 10 -20.44 -2.69 9.90
N GLN A 11 -19.43 -3.55 10.01
CA GLN A 11 -18.05 -3.18 9.74
C GLN A 11 -17.82 -2.88 8.24
N TRP A 12 -18.40 -3.70 7.36
CA TRP A 12 -18.41 -3.43 5.91
C TRP A 12 -19.09 -2.09 5.59
N GLN A 13 -20.27 -1.84 6.14
CA GLN A 13 -20.95 -0.56 5.95
C GLN A 13 -20.12 0.60 6.47
N LYS A 14 -19.54 0.49 7.67
CA LYS A 14 -18.69 1.53 8.26
C LYS A 14 -17.46 1.82 7.39
N ARG A 15 -16.81 0.77 6.87
CA ARG A 15 -15.66 0.89 5.95
C ARG A 15 -16.03 1.63 4.67
N ASN A 16 -17.10 1.22 4.00
CA ASN A 16 -17.55 1.84 2.76
C ASN A 16 -17.95 3.31 2.98
N SER A 17 -18.72 3.60 4.03
CA SER A 17 -19.11 4.98 4.36
C SER A 17 -17.90 5.86 4.69
N SER A 18 -16.90 5.33 5.41
CA SER A 18 -15.68 6.07 5.73
C SER A 18 -14.97 6.55 4.46
N ILE A 19 -14.77 5.63 3.51
CA ILE A 19 -14.10 5.97 2.24
C ILE A 19 -14.97 6.88 1.38
N PHE A 20 -16.26 6.56 1.24
CA PHE A 20 -17.18 7.37 0.44
C PHE A 20 -17.25 8.82 0.92
N ASN A 21 -17.21 9.05 2.23
CA ASN A 21 -17.27 10.37 2.83
C ASN A 21 -15.97 11.17 2.68
N GLN A 22 -14.84 10.52 2.40
CA GLN A 22 -13.56 11.19 2.12
C GLN A 22 -13.49 11.75 0.69
N LEU A 23 -14.37 11.31 -0.20
CA LEU A 23 -14.41 11.73 -1.60
C LEU A 23 -15.05 13.11 -1.77
N THR A 24 -14.70 13.79 -2.86
CA THR A 24 -15.32 15.05 -3.24
C THR A 24 -16.80 14.85 -3.61
N LYS A 25 -17.59 15.94 -3.60
CA LYS A 25 -19.01 15.87 -3.98
C LYS A 25 -19.23 15.39 -5.42
N SER A 26 -18.31 15.71 -6.32
CA SER A 26 -18.36 15.25 -7.71
C SER A 26 -18.16 13.73 -7.80
N GLU A 27 -17.13 13.20 -7.15
CA GLU A 27 -16.86 11.75 -7.12
C GLU A 27 -17.97 10.98 -6.41
N GLN A 28 -18.51 11.53 -5.32
CA GLN A 28 -19.67 10.94 -4.64
C GLN A 28 -20.89 10.84 -5.57
N LYS A 29 -21.10 11.84 -6.43
CA LYS A 29 -22.19 11.84 -7.42
C LYS A 29 -21.94 10.78 -8.49
N GLU A 30 -20.74 10.75 -9.07
CA GLU A 30 -20.35 9.76 -10.08
C GLU A 30 -20.49 8.33 -9.56
N LEU A 31 -20.07 8.06 -8.32
CA LEU A 31 -20.22 6.74 -7.70
C LEU A 31 -21.68 6.34 -7.50
N ARG A 32 -22.56 7.28 -7.15
CA ARG A 32 -24.01 7.02 -7.04
C ARG A 32 -24.63 6.71 -8.40
N GLU A 33 -24.21 7.41 -9.45
CA GLU A 33 -24.61 7.12 -10.84
C GLU A 33 -24.14 5.72 -11.28
N LYS A 34 -22.94 5.31 -10.87
CA LYS A 34 -22.42 3.94 -11.06
C LYS A 34 -23.10 2.87 -10.18
N GLY A 35 -24.04 3.25 -9.32
CA GLY A 35 -24.85 2.31 -8.54
C GLY A 35 -24.37 2.05 -7.12
N TYR A 36 -23.51 2.91 -6.54
CA TYR A 36 -23.10 2.83 -5.15
C TYR A 36 -24.30 2.87 -4.18
N ARG A 37 -24.47 1.82 -3.38
CA ARG A 37 -25.51 1.69 -2.35
C ARG A 37 -25.00 0.89 -1.15
N ASN A 38 -24.88 1.54 0.00
CA ASN A 38 -24.32 0.93 1.21
C ASN A 38 -25.39 0.27 2.12
N ILE A 39 -26.43 -0.34 1.53
CA ILE A 39 -27.56 -0.96 2.23
C ILE A 39 -27.87 -2.32 1.61
N GLY A 40 -27.92 -3.36 2.42
CA GLY A 40 -28.11 -4.75 1.99
C GLY A 40 -26.77 -5.40 1.62
N TRP A 41 -26.58 -6.66 2.03
CA TRP A 41 -25.28 -7.33 1.97
C TRP A 41 -24.67 -7.33 0.55
N ASN A 42 -25.47 -7.69 -0.46
CA ASN A 42 -25.01 -7.73 -1.86
C ASN A 42 -24.58 -6.35 -2.36
N LYS A 43 -25.32 -5.30 -2.01
CA LYS A 43 -25.04 -3.93 -2.45
C LYS A 43 -23.83 -3.34 -1.72
N VAL A 44 -23.64 -3.67 -0.46
CA VAL A 44 -22.44 -3.29 0.31
C VAL A 44 -21.17 -3.91 -0.30
N GLN A 45 -21.24 -5.17 -0.75
CA GLN A 45 -20.12 -5.81 -1.45
C GLN A 45 -19.88 -5.21 -2.83
N GLN A 46 -20.93 -5.00 -3.64
CA GLN A 46 -20.80 -4.34 -4.94
C GLN A 46 -20.23 -2.92 -4.81
N SER A 47 -20.73 -2.15 -3.84
CA SER A 47 -20.25 -0.79 -3.56
C SER A 47 -18.78 -0.74 -3.18
N TRP A 48 -18.27 -1.78 -2.52
CA TRP A 48 -16.86 -1.89 -2.20
C TRP A 48 -16.00 -2.07 -3.46
N LEU A 49 -16.46 -2.87 -4.43
CA LEU A 49 -15.76 -3.03 -5.71
C LEU A 49 -15.70 -1.70 -6.48
N ILE A 50 -16.82 -0.98 -6.55
CA ILE A 50 -16.88 0.36 -7.19
C ILE A 50 -15.92 1.34 -6.48
N LEU A 51 -15.85 1.30 -5.14
CA LEU A 51 -14.90 2.12 -4.39
C LEU A 51 -13.44 1.73 -4.66
N GLN A 52 -13.14 0.46 -4.89
CA GLN A 52 -11.78 0.01 -5.25
C GLN A 52 -11.38 0.46 -6.65
N GLU A 53 -12.30 0.46 -7.63
CA GLU A 53 -12.05 1.00 -8.96
C GLU A 53 -11.75 2.50 -8.94
N LEU A 54 -12.32 3.24 -7.98
CA LEU A 54 -11.93 4.64 -7.78
C LEU A 54 -10.57 4.74 -7.09
N LYS A 55 -10.30 3.89 -6.10
CA LYS A 55 -9.00 3.86 -5.41
C LYS A 55 -7.84 3.45 -6.30
N SER A 56 -8.04 2.71 -7.39
CA SER A 56 -6.96 2.44 -8.34
C SER A 56 -6.49 3.69 -9.07
N LYS A 57 -7.26 4.79 -9.05
CA LYS A 57 -6.74 6.15 -9.22
C LYS A 57 -6.09 6.64 -7.92
N VAL A 58 -5.12 5.89 -7.37
CA VAL A 58 -4.23 6.46 -6.36
C VAL A 58 -3.46 7.55 -7.10
N VAL A 59 -3.90 8.78 -6.95
CA VAL A 59 -3.16 9.92 -7.44
C VAL A 59 -1.95 10.03 -6.51
N ASN A 60 -0.82 9.43 -6.91
CA ASN A 60 0.45 9.66 -6.25
C ASN A 60 0.68 11.19 -6.22
N LEU A 61 1.37 11.73 -5.22
CA LEU A 61 1.69 13.16 -5.19
C LEU A 61 2.41 13.59 -6.49
N PHE A 62 3.18 12.68 -7.07
CA PHE A 62 3.72 12.79 -8.43
C PHE A 62 2.62 12.97 -9.49
N ASP A 63 1.67 12.04 -9.60
CA ASP A 63 0.55 12.10 -10.55
C ASP A 63 -0.33 13.33 -10.33
N HIS A 64 -0.49 13.75 -9.07
CA HIS A 64 -1.26 14.93 -8.70
C HIS A 64 -0.58 16.21 -9.20
N LYS A 65 0.75 16.30 -9.08
CA LYS A 65 1.52 17.44 -9.59
C LYS A 65 1.55 17.46 -11.11
N LEU A 66 1.73 16.30 -11.76
CA LEU A 66 1.59 16.16 -13.21
C LEU A 66 0.21 16.61 -13.72
N ALA A 67 -0.86 16.15 -13.08
CA ALA A 67 -2.23 16.50 -13.46
C ALA A 67 -2.53 18.00 -13.30
N LYS A 68 -1.81 18.70 -12.42
CA LYS A 68 -1.90 20.15 -12.23
C LYS A 68 -0.99 20.97 -13.16
N GLY A 69 -0.19 20.31 -14.01
CA GLY A 69 0.79 20.96 -14.87
C GLY A 69 2.05 21.43 -14.12
N ASP A 70 2.23 21.05 -12.86
CA ASP A 70 3.43 21.34 -12.06
C ASP A 70 4.54 20.32 -12.37
N LEU A 71 5.15 20.47 -13.54
CA LEU A 71 6.20 19.59 -14.03
C LEU A 71 7.46 19.62 -13.14
N ILE A 72 7.85 20.81 -12.66
CA ILE A 72 9.02 20.98 -11.79
C ILE A 72 8.81 20.21 -10.50
N GLY A 73 7.67 20.42 -9.84
CA GLY A 73 7.39 19.74 -8.59
C GLY A 73 7.24 18.22 -8.74
N ALA A 74 6.84 17.72 -9.91
CA ALA A 74 6.82 16.29 -10.21
C ALA A 74 8.24 15.72 -10.41
N ILE A 75 9.11 16.47 -11.10
CA ILE A 75 10.53 16.11 -11.27
C ILE A 75 11.23 16.04 -9.91
N ASP A 76 11.01 17.03 -9.04
CA ASP A 76 11.60 17.05 -7.70
C ASP A 76 11.20 15.81 -6.89
N LEU A 77 9.94 15.40 -6.98
CA LEU A 77 9.47 14.18 -6.30
C LEU A 77 10.15 12.92 -6.85
N ALA A 78 10.30 12.82 -8.17
CA ALA A 78 10.98 11.69 -8.78
C ALA A 78 12.46 11.60 -8.36
N ILE A 79 13.14 12.75 -8.22
CA ILE A 79 14.51 12.81 -7.73
C ILE A 79 14.59 12.34 -6.28
N ILE A 80 13.72 12.87 -5.42
CA ILE A 80 13.66 12.50 -3.98
C ILE A 80 13.40 11.00 -3.82
N ASP A 81 12.46 10.44 -4.58
CA ASP A 81 12.15 9.02 -4.54
C ASP A 81 13.34 8.16 -4.99
N SER A 82 14.05 8.60 -6.04
CA SER A 82 15.27 7.92 -6.51
C SER A 82 16.38 7.92 -5.46
N GLU A 83 16.63 9.08 -4.83
CA GLU A 83 17.65 9.23 -3.78
C GLU A 83 17.33 8.36 -2.56
N ASN A 84 16.07 8.37 -2.12
CA ASN A 84 15.60 7.53 -1.02
C ASN A 84 15.75 6.04 -1.34
N THR A 85 15.39 5.63 -2.56
CA THR A 85 15.53 4.24 -3.01
C THR A 85 17.00 3.81 -3.02
N SER A 86 17.90 4.68 -3.52
CA SER A 86 19.35 4.44 -3.50
C SER A 86 19.88 4.31 -2.08
N LYS A 87 19.46 5.19 -1.17
CA LYS A 87 19.86 5.17 0.23
C LYS A 87 19.42 3.88 0.93
N ILE A 88 18.17 3.46 0.72
CA ILE A 88 17.64 2.21 1.26
C ILE A 88 18.43 1.04 0.70
N ALA A 89 18.64 0.97 -0.62
CA ALA A 89 19.42 -0.11 -1.24
C ALA A 89 20.83 -0.24 -0.65
N LYS A 90 21.53 0.89 -0.44
CA LYS A 90 22.85 0.91 0.21
C LYS A 90 22.81 0.39 1.65
N GLN A 91 21.80 0.81 2.42
CA GLN A 91 21.60 0.32 3.79
C GLN A 91 21.32 -1.18 3.81
N THR A 92 20.44 -1.65 2.93
CA THR A 92 20.10 -3.06 2.80
C THR A 92 21.34 -3.88 2.45
N LEU A 93 22.14 -3.46 1.46
CA LEU A 93 23.39 -4.12 1.11
C LEU A 93 24.35 -4.22 2.30
N LYS A 94 24.54 -3.12 3.05
CA LYS A 94 25.39 -3.13 4.23
C LYS A 94 24.91 -4.13 5.28
N THR A 95 23.61 -4.14 5.59
CA THR A 95 23.05 -5.11 6.54
C THR A 95 23.19 -6.55 6.06
N LEU A 96 23.09 -6.80 4.76
CA LEU A 96 23.27 -8.13 4.16
C LEU A 96 24.71 -8.60 4.32
N THR A 97 25.69 -7.74 4.01
CA THR A 97 27.12 -8.06 4.19
C THR A 97 27.49 -8.31 5.64
N GLU A 98 26.94 -7.54 6.58
CA GLU A 98 27.18 -7.75 8.02
C GLU A 98 26.58 -9.08 8.50
N ASN A 99 25.41 -9.45 7.99
CA ASN A 99 24.78 -10.72 8.32
C ASN A 99 25.52 -11.90 7.70
N GLU A 100 25.97 -11.79 6.46
CA GLU A 100 26.80 -12.80 5.80
C GLU A 100 28.08 -13.06 6.62
N ALA A 101 28.80 -12.01 7.00
CA ALA A 101 30.02 -12.13 7.81
C ALA A 101 29.77 -12.76 9.20
N LYS A 102 28.60 -12.52 9.80
CA LYS A 102 28.22 -13.19 11.07
C LYS A 102 27.93 -14.67 10.84
N LEU A 103 27.25 -15.01 9.76
CA LEU A 103 26.90 -16.39 9.43
C LEU A 103 28.13 -17.21 9.06
N THR A 104 29.08 -16.64 8.30
CA THR A 104 30.34 -17.32 7.98
C THR A 104 31.16 -17.57 9.25
N LYS A 105 31.27 -16.58 10.14
CA LYS A 105 31.95 -16.75 11.43
C LYS A 105 31.30 -17.83 12.30
N LEU A 106 29.97 -17.85 12.38
CA LEU A 106 29.24 -18.91 13.08
C LEU A 106 29.48 -20.29 12.45
N ALA A 107 29.50 -20.37 11.12
CA ALA A 107 29.78 -21.61 10.41
C ALA A 107 31.20 -22.13 10.72
N GLU A 108 32.21 -21.25 10.68
CA GLU A 108 33.60 -21.59 11.04
C GLU A 108 33.71 -22.04 12.50
N GLU A 109 33.09 -21.32 13.44
CA GLU A 109 33.07 -21.68 14.86
C GLU A 109 32.40 -23.04 15.11
N THR A 110 31.33 -23.36 14.36
CA THR A 110 30.67 -24.66 14.45
C THR A 110 31.51 -25.78 13.85
N LEU A 111 32.12 -25.57 12.67
CA LEU A 111 32.99 -26.57 12.02
C LEU A 111 34.22 -26.88 12.88
N ALA A 112 34.83 -25.87 13.51
CA ALA A 112 35.95 -26.06 14.43
C ALA A 112 35.58 -26.92 15.66
N LYS A 113 34.35 -26.80 16.18
CA LYS A 113 33.86 -27.64 17.28
C LYS A 113 33.67 -29.10 16.88
N TYR A 114 33.29 -29.38 15.63
CA TYR A 114 33.08 -30.75 15.15
C TYR A 114 34.37 -31.46 14.72
N GLN A 115 35.44 -30.75 14.36
CA GLN A 115 36.75 -31.35 14.06
C GLN A 115 37.51 -31.86 15.29
N LEU A 116 37.08 -31.49 16.50
CA LEU A 116 37.67 -31.91 17.78
C LEU A 116 37.02 -33.19 18.36
N LEU A 117 36.08 -33.82 17.65
CA LEU A 117 35.43 -35.11 17.96
C LEU A 117 35.89 -36.18 16.98
#